data_AF-A0A6I0EPP4-F1
#
_entry.id   AF-A0A6I0EPP4-F1
#
_cell.length_a   1.000
_cell.length_b   1.000
_cell.length_c   1.000
_cell.angle_alpha   90.00
_cell.angle_beta   90.00
_cell.angle_gamma   90.00
#
_symmetry.space_group_name_H-M   'P 1'
#
loop_
_entity.id
_entity.type
_entity.pdbx_description
1 polymer ?
#
loop_
_entity_poly.entity_id
_entity_poly.type
_entity_poly.pdbx_seq_one_letter_code
_entity_poly.pdbx_strand_id
1 'polypeptide(L)'
;MVSGNGRRARAFGGAIAGTIAVLLAGCAGNTGSGDPGPQSLSGGETCQSIRSNLNRLDREGVPSLVEQQNSGKKLGAAQKAKADLYNQLLDKYLGARCHV
;
A
#
# COMPACT_ATOMS: atom_id res chain seq x y z
N MET A 1 20.13 -23.78 -37.62
CA MET A 1 20.41 -22.39 -38.03
C MET A 1 20.97 -21.67 -36.81
N VAL A 2 22.26 -21.37 -36.87
CA VAL A 2 23.05 -20.66 -35.86
C VAL A 2 23.50 -19.35 -36.52
N SER A 3 23.28 -18.22 -35.84
CA SER A 3 23.84 -16.89 -36.15
C SER A 3 23.56 -16.03 -34.92
N GLY A 4 24.50 -15.50 -34.14
CA GLY A 4 25.94 -15.35 -34.31
C GLY A 4 26.33 -13.87 -34.15
N ASN A 5 27.23 -13.61 -33.20
CA ASN A 5 28.12 -12.44 -33.07
C ASN A 5 27.65 -11.12 -32.42
N GLY A 6 28.18 -10.90 -31.21
CA GLY A 6 28.44 -9.59 -30.62
C GLY A 6 29.60 -9.65 -29.62
N ARG A 7 30.80 -9.99 -30.10
CA ARG A 7 32.10 -9.94 -29.39
C ARG A 7 32.19 -8.62 -28.58
N ARG A 8 32.61 -8.64 -27.31
CA ARG A 8 34.02 -8.53 -26.90
C ARG A 8 34.14 -8.75 -25.40
N ALA A 9 34.69 -9.89 -25.01
CA ALA A 9 35.37 -10.05 -23.74
C ALA A 9 36.66 -9.21 -23.76
N ARG A 10 36.78 -8.27 -22.82
CA ARG A 10 38.09 -7.76 -22.40
C ARG A 10 38.36 -8.32 -21.03
N ALA A 11 39.25 -9.31 -21.02
CA ALA A 11 39.85 -9.88 -19.84
C ALA A 11 40.76 -8.84 -19.17
N PHE A 12 40.43 -8.50 -17.94
CA PHE A 12 41.35 -8.15 -16.86
C PHE A 12 40.88 -9.08 -15.72
N GLY A 13 41.60 -10.12 -15.30
CA GLY A 13 42.94 -10.03 -14.74
C GLY A 13 42.81 -9.63 -13.26
N GLY A 14 42.55 -10.61 -12.37
CA GLY A 14 42.56 -10.39 -10.92
C GLY A 14 41.59 -11.30 -10.16
N ALA A 15 42.10 -12.34 -9.53
CA ALA A 15 41.35 -13.22 -8.64
C ALA A 15 41.07 -12.54 -7.29
N ILE A 16 39.81 -12.41 -6.86
CA ILE A 16 39.41 -12.37 -5.45
C ILE A 16 38.02 -13.01 -5.31
N ALA A 17 37.96 -14.04 -4.47
CA ALA A 17 36.76 -14.72 -4.04
C ALA A 17 35.85 -13.79 -3.20
N GLY A 18 34.54 -14.05 -3.21
CA GLY A 18 33.63 -13.55 -2.19
C GLY A 18 32.57 -12.61 -2.74
N THR A 19 31.37 -13.17 -2.92
CA THR A 19 30.07 -12.56 -2.59
C THR A 19 29.99 -11.04 -2.63
N ILE A 20 29.38 -10.53 -3.69
CA ILE A 20 28.87 -9.18 -3.80
C ILE A 20 27.78 -8.98 -2.73
N ALA A 21 28.18 -8.52 -1.54
CA ALA A 21 27.29 -7.91 -0.57
C ALA A 21 27.14 -6.43 -0.95
N VAL A 22 26.25 -6.15 -1.91
CA VAL A 22 25.79 -4.78 -2.12
C VAL A 22 24.89 -4.41 -0.94
N LEU A 23 25.37 -3.39 -0.24
CA LEU A 23 24.70 -2.62 0.79
C LEU A 23 23.30 -2.19 0.32
N LEU A 24 22.27 -2.87 0.83
CA LEU A 24 20.97 -2.27 1.07
C LEU A 24 20.90 -1.93 2.56
N ALA A 25 21.63 -0.88 2.94
CA ALA A 25 21.25 -0.10 4.11
C ALA A 25 19.93 0.61 3.77
N GLY A 26 18.83 -0.09 4.04
CA GLY A 26 17.46 0.37 3.82
C GLY A 26 16.54 -0.38 4.77
N CYS A 27 16.39 0.19 5.96
CA CYS A 27 15.42 -0.11 7.03
C CYS A 27 15.37 -1.54 7.60
N ALA A 28 15.94 -1.63 8.80
CA ALA A 28 15.37 -2.33 9.94
C ALA A 28 13.87 -2.68 9.82
N GLY A 29 13.51 -3.95 10.07
CA GLY A 29 12.12 -4.28 10.39
C GLY A 29 11.69 -5.71 10.09
N ASN A 30 12.15 -6.65 10.93
CA ASN A 30 11.32 -7.72 11.49
C ASN A 30 10.67 -8.76 10.54
N THR A 31 11.28 -9.94 10.52
CA THR A 31 10.74 -11.28 10.28
C THR A 31 9.27 -11.46 10.75
N GLY A 32 8.36 -11.86 9.85
CA GLY A 32 7.10 -12.52 10.24
C GLY A 32 5.86 -12.09 9.48
N SER A 33 5.34 -13.00 8.66
CA SER A 33 3.95 -13.16 8.16
C SER A 33 2.91 -12.08 8.50
N GLY A 34 2.47 -11.37 7.45
CA GLY A 34 1.06 -11.13 7.13
C GLY A 34 0.15 -10.55 8.21
N ASP A 35 0.36 -9.28 8.57
CA ASP A 35 -0.65 -8.21 8.70
C ASP A 35 0.12 -6.98 9.20
N PRO A 36 -0.10 -5.76 8.68
CA PRO A 36 0.36 -4.57 9.38
C PRO A 36 -0.26 -4.63 10.79
N GLY A 37 0.57 -4.74 11.82
CA GLY A 37 0.12 -4.82 13.22
C GLY A 37 -0.90 -3.73 13.54
N PRO A 38 -1.78 -3.94 14.53
CA PRO A 38 -2.97 -3.14 14.76
C PRO A 38 -2.65 -1.65 14.66
N GLN A 39 -3.21 -0.99 13.65
CA GLN A 39 -2.97 0.42 13.44
C GLN A 39 -3.59 1.17 14.62
N SER A 40 -2.76 1.80 15.46
CA SER A 40 -3.23 2.57 16.61
C SER A 40 -4.21 3.63 16.13
N LEU A 41 -5.48 3.50 16.54
CA LEU A 41 -6.50 4.48 16.25
C LEU A 41 -6.05 5.83 16.83
N SER A 42 -5.90 6.83 15.97
CA SER A 42 -5.41 8.14 16.38
C SER A 42 -6.50 8.86 17.19
N GLY A 43 -6.13 9.51 18.29
CA GLY A 43 -6.95 10.54 18.94
C GLY A 43 -8.34 10.11 19.43
N GLY A 44 -8.45 9.01 20.18
CA GLY A 44 -9.70 8.63 20.86
C GLY A 44 -10.81 8.08 19.94
N GLU A 45 -10.52 7.85 18.66
CA GLU A 45 -11.41 7.08 17.78
C GLU A 45 -11.47 5.62 18.25
N THR A 46 -12.67 5.06 18.31
CA THR A 46 -12.90 3.64 18.62
C THR A 46 -13.41 2.92 17.37
N CYS A 47 -13.31 1.59 17.34
CA CYS A 47 -13.90 0.77 16.28
C CYS A 47 -15.39 1.10 16.04
N GLN A 48 -16.13 1.40 17.11
CA GLN A 48 -17.53 1.79 17.03
C GLN A 48 -17.72 3.17 16.37
N SER A 49 -16.91 4.17 16.73
CA SER A 49 -17.02 5.51 16.13
C SER A 49 -16.64 5.51 14.65
N ILE A 50 -15.61 4.73 14.27
CA ILE A 50 -15.21 4.55 12.86
C ILE A 50 -16.33 3.87 12.06
N ARG A 51 -16.91 2.79 12.61
CA ARG A 51 -18.06 2.11 11.97
C ARG A 51 -19.27 3.04 11.83
N SER A 52 -19.54 3.89 12.83
CA SER A 52 -20.60 4.89 12.75
C SER A 52 -20.35 5.89 11.62
N ASN A 53 -19.12 6.38 11.49
CA ASN A 53 -18.74 7.30 10.42
C ASN A 53 -18.82 6.63 9.04
N LEU A 54 -18.36 5.38 8.91
CA LEU A 54 -18.50 4.60 7.67
C LEU A 54 -19.98 4.43 7.29
N ASN A 55 -20.84 4.03 8.23
CA ASN A 55 -22.28 3.92 7.99
C ASN A 55 -22.93 5.26 7.59
N ARG A 56 -22.45 6.37 8.15
CA ARG A 56 -22.95 7.71 7.77
C ARG A 56 -22.59 8.02 6.31
N LEU A 57 -21.35 7.78 5.91
CA LEU A 57 -20.89 8.00 4.54
C LEU A 57 -21.51 7.02 3.54
N ASP A 58 -21.78 5.79 3.97
CA ASP A 58 -22.52 4.78 3.20
C ASP A 58 -23.94 5.27 2.86
N ARG A 59 -24.66 5.79 3.85
CA ARG A 59 -25.98 6.43 3.66
C ARG A 59 -25.95 7.66 2.75
N GLU A 60 -24.82 8.35 2.68
CA GLU A 60 -24.62 9.47 1.74
C GLU A 60 -24.30 9.00 0.30
N GLY A 61 -24.19 7.69 0.06
CA GLY A 61 -23.89 7.13 -1.26
C GLY A 61 -22.41 7.23 -1.66
N VAL A 62 -21.52 7.47 -0.69
CA VAL A 62 -20.07 7.61 -0.94
C VAL A 62 -19.42 6.36 -1.55
N PRO A 63 -19.84 5.10 -1.27
CA PRO A 63 -19.27 3.93 -1.93
C PRO A 63 -19.34 4.00 -3.46
N SER A 64 -20.44 4.52 -4.01
CA SER A 64 -20.59 4.72 -5.45
C SER A 64 -19.59 5.74 -6.01
N LEU A 65 -19.16 6.72 -5.21
CA LEU A 65 -18.13 7.67 -5.58
C LEU A 65 -16.75 7.00 -5.57
N VAL A 66 -16.47 6.17 -4.57
CA VAL A 66 -15.23 5.38 -4.49
C VAL A 66 -15.10 4.47 -5.71
N GLU A 67 -16.17 3.77 -6.10
CA GLU A 67 -16.20 2.95 -7.31
C GLU A 67 -15.94 3.78 -8.58
N GLN A 68 -16.57 4.94 -8.70
CA GLN A 68 -16.33 5.86 -9.81
C GLN A 68 -14.86 6.31 -9.85
N GLN A 69 -14.29 6.73 -8.72
CA GLN A 69 -12.89 7.12 -8.60
C GLN A 69 -11.95 5.95 -9.00
N ASN A 70 -12.23 4.74 -8.53
CA ASN A 70 -11.45 3.54 -8.87
C ASN A 70 -11.58 3.15 -10.35
N SER A 71 -12.74 3.38 -10.96
CA SER A 71 -12.97 3.19 -12.40
C SER A 71 -12.29 4.27 -13.28
N GLY A 72 -11.59 5.24 -12.66
CA GLY A 72 -10.93 6.34 -13.36
C GLY A 72 -11.85 7.50 -13.75
N LYS A 73 -13.11 7.51 -13.28
CA LYS A 73 -13.99 8.67 -13.47
C LYS A 73 -13.51 9.83 -12.62
N LYS A 74 -13.52 11.03 -13.22
CA LYS A 74 -13.25 12.28 -12.49
C LYS A 74 -14.44 12.62 -11.61
N LEU A 75 -14.20 12.63 -10.31
CA LEU A 75 -15.11 13.20 -9.31
C LEU A 75 -14.84 14.70 -9.14
N GLY A 76 -15.88 15.45 -8.75
CA GLY A 76 -15.70 16.82 -8.26
C GLY A 76 -14.89 16.83 -6.95
N ALA A 77 -14.27 17.96 -6.61
CA ALA A 77 -13.38 18.06 -5.44
C ALA A 77 -14.07 17.62 -4.12
N ALA A 78 -15.33 18.03 -3.90
CA ALA A 78 -16.10 17.64 -2.72
C ALA A 78 -16.44 16.14 -2.69
N GLN A 79 -16.74 15.55 -3.84
CA GLN A 79 -17.03 14.11 -3.96
C GLN A 79 -15.77 13.27 -3.72
N LYS A 80 -14.65 13.71 -4.28
CA LYS A 80 -13.34 13.10 -4.06
C LYS A 80 -12.95 13.15 -2.58
N ALA A 81 -13.13 14.28 -1.91
CA ALA A 81 -12.85 14.40 -0.47
C ALA A 81 -13.66 13.39 0.37
N LYS A 82 -14.94 13.17 0.03
CA LYS A 82 -15.76 12.16 0.70
C LYS A 82 -15.26 10.74 0.44
N ALA A 83 -14.94 10.41 -0.80
CA ALA A 83 -14.42 9.10 -1.19
C ALA A 83 -13.06 8.82 -0.52
N ASP A 84 -12.16 9.80 -0.49
CA ASP A 84 -10.86 9.69 0.17
C ASP A 84 -11.02 9.53 1.69
N LEU A 85 -11.95 10.26 2.33
CA LEU A 85 -12.28 10.09 3.75
C LEU A 85 -12.84 8.69 4.05
N TYR A 86 -13.73 8.19 3.19
CA TYR A 86 -14.30 6.86 3.34
C TYR A 86 -13.22 5.79 3.30
N ASN A 87 -12.31 5.87 2.32
CA ASN A 87 -11.19 4.94 2.21
C ASN A 87 -10.26 5.01 3.43
N GLN A 88 -9.94 6.21 3.92
CA GLN A 88 -9.13 6.36 5.14
C GLN A 88 -9.76 5.69 6.37
N LEU A 89 -11.08 5.85 6.55
CA LEU A 89 -11.81 5.22 7.65
C LEU A 89 -11.88 3.70 7.47
N LEU A 90 -12.04 3.22 6.23
CA LEU A 90 -12.06 1.81 5.90
C LEU A 90 -10.71 1.15 6.20
N ASP A 91 -9.62 1.79 5.78
CA ASP A 91 -8.25 1.34 6.05
C ASP A 91 -8.00 1.25 7.56
N LYS A 92 -8.39 2.27 8.33
CA LYS A 92 -8.31 2.22 9.80
C LYS A 92 -9.17 1.10 10.40
N TYR A 93 -10.40 0.91 9.92
CA TYR A 93 -11.31 -0.12 10.42
C TYR A 93 -10.76 -1.53 10.18
N LEU A 94 -10.20 -1.77 8.99
CA LEU A 94 -9.61 -3.04 8.60
C LEU A 94 -8.25 -3.25 9.30
N GLY A 95 -7.38 -2.25 9.30
CA GLY A 95 -6.03 -2.31 9.89
C GLY A 95 -6.01 -2.36 11.42
N ALA A 96 -7.01 -1.80 12.10
CA ALA A 96 -7.20 -2.00 13.54
C ALA A 96 -7.95 -3.30 13.86
N ARG A 97 -8.27 -4.13 12.86
CA ARG A 97 -9.01 -5.39 12.97
C ARG A 97 -10.36 -5.21 13.68
N CYS A 98 -11.03 -4.07 13.49
CA CYS A 98 -12.33 -3.76 14.12
C CYS A 98 -13.51 -4.61 13.59
N HIS A 99 -13.24 -5.53 12.65
CA HIS A 99 -14.21 -6.43 12.02
C HIS A 99 -14.15 -7.86 12.56
N VAL A 100 -13.16 -8.18 13.41
CA VAL A 100 -12.94 -9.53 13.96
C VAL A 100 -13.69 -9.78 15.26
#